data_AF-A0A9P8AAS8-F1
#
_entry.id   AF-A0A9P8AAS8-F1
#
_cell.length_a   1.000
_cell.length_b   1.000
_cell.length_c   1.000
_cell.angle_alpha   90.00
_cell.angle_beta   90.00
_cell.angle_gamma   90.00
#
_symmetry.space_group_name_H-M   'P 1'
#
loop_
_entity.id
_entity.type
_entity.pdbx_description
1 polymer ?
#
loop_
_entity_poly.entity_id
_entity_poly.type
_entity_poly.pdbx_seq_one_letter_code
_entity_poly.pdbx_strand_id
1 'polypeptide(L)'
;MAPNPPLTENEKLLIDAYTKILSKPFEDKYEDKWEDEPFDRAIDQFKSRAQEIGFADPFELLSRFQIESYETIRAELKKGPHMCFRPGWKSPILGTRIDPAVIASKCKHVSGPHFSGEERVVVLDFWASWCDPCIQASPEVSQLAEEYAGRVAFIGINNESIFGATKPPKMDLLRTFLDEHQEEFRYTIMVDDAEGFAKDAVYKPSGYRAIPCAVLLVDGLVVYVGSPLENFKPVLEQAMESVSVASSTPSSPSSREE
;
A
#
# COMPACT_ATOMS: atom_id res chain seq x y z
N MET A 1 7.39 18.68 19.82
CA MET A 1 7.76 19.57 18.69
C MET A 1 6.54 20.41 18.37
N ALA A 2 6.67 21.73 18.32
CA ALA A 2 5.56 22.56 17.83
C ALA A 2 5.29 22.18 16.35
N PRO A 3 4.02 22.19 15.89
CA PRO A 3 3.71 21.97 14.48
C PRO A 3 4.43 23.02 13.64
N ASN A 4 4.97 22.61 12.49
CA ASN A 4 5.60 23.53 11.56
C ASN A 4 4.60 24.64 11.18
N PRO A 5 5.02 25.92 11.17
CA PRO A 5 4.13 27.00 10.76
C PRO A 5 3.63 26.78 9.33
N PRO A 6 2.41 27.24 9.01
CA PRO A 6 1.85 27.13 7.67
C PRO A 6 2.76 27.85 6.66
N LEU A 7 2.83 27.29 5.45
CA LEU A 7 3.66 27.83 4.38
C LEU A 7 3.15 29.20 3.92
N THR A 8 4.06 30.15 3.77
CA THR A 8 3.84 31.43 3.10
C THR A 8 3.61 31.24 1.60
N GLU A 9 3.09 32.27 0.93
CA GLU A 9 2.87 32.21 -0.54
C GLU A 9 4.17 31.98 -1.32
N ASN A 10 5.28 32.60 -0.90
CA ASN A 10 6.58 32.39 -1.55
C ASN A 10 7.08 30.96 -1.34
N GLU A 11 6.92 30.39 -0.15
CA GLU A 11 7.29 28.99 0.11
C GLU A 11 6.47 28.01 -0.75
N LYS A 12 5.16 28.28 -0.95
CA LYS A 12 4.32 27.49 -1.87
C LYS A 12 4.82 27.59 -3.31
N LEU A 13 5.18 28.79 -3.78
CA LEU A 13 5.74 28.99 -5.11
C LEU A 13 7.09 28.29 -5.30
N LEU A 14 7.92 28.24 -4.26
CA LEU A 14 9.21 27.54 -4.31
C LEU A 14 9.00 26.03 -4.39
N ILE A 15 8.06 25.47 -3.62
CA ILE A 15 7.70 24.05 -3.69
C ILE A 15 7.13 23.70 -5.07
N ASP A 16 6.25 24.54 -5.63
CA ASP A 16 5.73 24.35 -6.99
C ASP A 16 6.84 24.39 -8.05
N ALA A 17 7.79 25.32 -7.93
CA ALA A 17 8.97 25.38 -8.79
C ALA A 17 9.84 24.13 -8.67
N TYR A 18 10.09 23.64 -7.44
CA TYR A 18 10.82 22.40 -7.20
C TYR A 18 10.14 21.23 -7.91
N THR A 19 8.83 21.08 -7.72
CA THR A 19 8.06 19.99 -8.34
C THR A 19 8.11 20.06 -9.86
N LYS A 20 7.89 21.24 -10.46
CA LYS A 20 7.81 21.40 -11.92
C LYS A 20 9.15 21.33 -12.63
N ILE A 21 10.23 21.78 -11.98
CA ILE A 21 11.55 21.92 -12.62
C ILE A 21 12.44 20.72 -12.29
N LEU A 22 12.47 20.28 -11.03
CA LEU A 22 13.42 19.26 -10.57
C LEU A 22 12.80 17.86 -10.45
N SER A 23 11.55 17.74 -10.00
CA SER A 23 10.95 16.41 -9.75
C SER A 23 10.22 15.83 -10.96
N LYS A 24 9.16 16.49 -11.43
CA LYS A 24 8.26 15.97 -12.48
C LYS A 24 8.95 15.65 -13.80
N PRO A 25 9.91 16.45 -14.32
CA PRO A 25 10.60 16.13 -15.56
C PRO A 25 11.50 14.88 -15.49
N PHE A 26 11.73 14.33 -14.29
CA PHE A 26 12.59 13.19 -14.02
C PHE A 26 11.84 12.02 -13.37
N GLU A 27 10.49 12.06 -13.33
CA GLU A 27 9.62 11.07 -12.69
C GLU A 27 9.65 9.66 -13.33
N ASP A 28 10.32 9.49 -14.47
CA ASP A 28 10.54 8.19 -15.10
C ASP A 28 12.01 7.96 -15.52
N LYS A 29 12.89 8.90 -15.16
CA LYS A 29 14.31 8.90 -15.50
C LYS A 29 15.11 8.41 -14.32
N TYR A 30 15.07 7.11 -14.03
CA TYR A 30 15.78 6.52 -12.89
C TYR A 30 16.94 5.66 -13.37
N GLU A 31 17.91 5.42 -12.49
CA GLU A 31 18.98 4.44 -12.69
C GLU A 31 19.70 4.60 -14.04
N ASP A 32 19.45 3.70 -14.99
CA ASP A 32 20.03 3.66 -16.33
C ASP A 32 19.44 4.69 -17.29
N LYS A 33 18.23 5.20 -17.01
CA LYS A 33 17.57 6.27 -17.78
C LYS A 33 17.94 7.68 -17.32
N TRP A 34 18.73 7.79 -16.25
CA TRP A 34 19.13 9.08 -15.70
C TRP A 34 20.12 9.80 -16.63
N GLU A 35 19.87 11.08 -16.86
CA GLU A 35 20.72 11.95 -17.67
C GLU A 35 21.20 13.13 -16.82
N ASP A 36 22.51 13.27 -16.66
CA ASP A 36 23.09 14.30 -15.79
C ASP A 36 22.98 15.70 -16.39
N GLU A 37 23.28 15.87 -17.67
CA GLU A 37 23.29 17.18 -18.33
C GLU A 37 21.91 17.88 -18.32
N PRO A 38 20.77 17.19 -18.59
CA PRO A 38 19.45 17.79 -18.39
C PRO A 38 19.15 18.17 -16.94
N PHE A 39 19.62 17.39 -15.97
CA PHE A 39 19.39 17.68 -14.55
C PHE A 39 20.20 18.89 -14.08
N ASP A 40 21.44 19.02 -14.51
CA ASP A 40 22.28 20.18 -14.20
C ASP A 40 21.64 21.48 -14.74
N ARG A 41 21.07 21.44 -15.95
CA ARG A 41 20.29 22.57 -16.49
C ARG A 41 19.05 22.88 -15.65
N ALA A 42 18.35 21.85 -15.19
CA ALA A 42 17.17 22.02 -14.34
C ALA A 42 17.53 22.65 -12.99
N ILE A 43 18.68 22.30 -12.41
CA ILE A 43 19.22 22.96 -11.20
C ILE A 43 19.42 24.47 -11.46
N ASP A 44 20.06 24.84 -12.56
CA ASP A 44 20.31 26.26 -12.86
C ASP A 44 19.01 27.04 -13.10
N GLN A 45 18.03 26.41 -13.75
CA GLN A 45 16.69 26.97 -13.89
C GLN A 45 16.00 27.13 -12.52
N PHE A 46 16.09 26.14 -11.63
CA PHE A 46 15.51 26.19 -10.31
C PHE A 46 16.15 27.27 -9.43
N LYS A 47 17.49 27.39 -9.45
CA LYS A 47 18.23 28.46 -8.76
C LYS A 47 17.76 29.85 -9.19
N SER A 48 17.65 30.07 -10.51
CA SER A 48 17.17 31.34 -11.07
C SER A 48 15.73 31.62 -10.61
N ARG A 49 14.86 30.60 -10.65
CA ARG A 49 13.46 30.74 -10.23
C ARG A 49 13.32 31.01 -8.73
N ALA A 50 14.15 30.38 -7.89
CA ALA A 50 14.15 30.60 -6.45
C ALA A 50 14.48 32.07 -6.10
N GLN A 51 15.48 32.65 -6.79
CA GLN A 51 15.84 34.06 -6.64
C GLN A 51 14.71 35.01 -7.04
N GLU A 52 14.00 34.74 -8.14
CA GLU A 52 12.83 35.53 -8.57
C GLU A 52 11.69 35.51 -7.55
N ILE A 53 11.50 34.39 -6.85
CA ILE A 53 10.50 34.23 -5.79
C ILE A 53 10.93 34.94 -4.49
N GLY A 54 12.23 35.27 -4.37
CA GLY A 54 12.80 35.97 -3.22
C GLY A 54 13.58 35.08 -2.25
N PHE A 55 13.97 33.87 -2.66
CA PHE A 55 14.86 33.00 -1.88
C PHE A 55 16.31 33.19 -2.32
N ALA A 56 17.16 33.65 -1.40
CA ALA A 56 18.61 33.70 -1.61
C ALA A 56 19.23 32.29 -1.57
N ASP A 57 18.74 31.46 -0.65
CA ASP A 57 19.06 30.04 -0.56
C ASP A 57 17.77 29.22 -0.42
N PRO A 58 17.39 28.40 -1.43
CA PRO A 58 16.20 27.57 -1.34
C PRO A 58 16.29 26.49 -0.24
N PHE A 59 17.49 26.14 0.24
CA PHE A 59 17.66 25.14 1.30
C PHE A 59 17.23 25.64 2.69
N GLU A 60 17.06 26.94 2.90
CA GLU A 60 16.43 27.49 4.11
C GLU A 60 15.01 26.92 4.31
N LEU A 61 14.26 26.72 3.21
CA LEU A 61 12.97 26.03 3.24
C LEU A 61 13.13 24.52 3.09
N LEU A 62 13.91 24.06 2.11
CA LEU A 62 13.95 22.65 1.74
C LEU A 62 14.55 21.74 2.83
N SER A 63 15.42 22.26 3.69
CA SER A 63 15.95 21.53 4.85
C SER A 63 14.87 21.14 5.87
N ARG A 64 13.74 21.88 5.94
CA ARG A 64 12.56 21.48 6.73
C ARG A 64 11.96 20.15 6.26
N PHE A 65 12.25 19.77 5.02
CA PHE A 65 11.86 18.52 4.38
C PHE A 65 13.05 17.54 4.23
N GLN A 66 14.14 17.75 4.97
CA GLN A 66 15.37 16.94 4.93
C GLN A 66 16.08 16.93 3.57
N ILE A 67 15.87 17.96 2.77
CA ILE A 67 16.58 18.16 1.51
C ILE A 67 17.69 19.18 1.77
N GLU A 68 18.94 18.73 1.69
CA GLU A 68 20.09 19.49 2.18
C GLU A 68 21.05 19.94 1.07
N SER A 69 20.98 19.35 -0.13
CA SER A 69 21.80 19.76 -1.27
C SER A 69 21.23 19.31 -2.60
N TYR A 70 21.74 19.87 -3.70
CA TYR A 70 21.38 19.45 -5.05
C TYR A 70 21.89 18.05 -5.39
N GLU A 71 23.01 17.63 -4.80
CA GLU A 71 23.53 16.26 -4.89
C GLU A 71 22.59 15.26 -4.21
N THR A 72 22.00 15.61 -3.06
CA THR A 72 20.99 14.79 -2.41
C THR A 72 19.72 14.68 -3.27
N ILE A 73 19.25 15.81 -3.83
CA ILE A 73 18.11 15.79 -4.76
C ILE A 73 18.42 14.89 -5.97
N ARG A 74 19.61 15.04 -6.56
CA ARG A 74 20.08 14.20 -7.67
C ARG A 74 20.08 12.72 -7.28
N ALA A 75 20.67 12.38 -6.14
CA ALA A 75 20.81 11.00 -5.69
C ALA A 75 19.44 10.34 -5.47
N GLU A 76 18.52 11.03 -4.80
CA GLU A 76 17.18 10.51 -4.52
C GLU A 76 16.34 10.40 -5.80
N LEU A 77 16.32 11.44 -6.63
CA LEU A 77 15.61 11.38 -7.90
C LEU A 77 16.20 10.32 -8.82
N LYS A 78 17.53 10.18 -8.90
CA LYS A 78 18.19 9.14 -9.71
C LYS A 78 17.87 7.74 -9.24
N LYS A 79 17.76 7.53 -7.93
CA LYS A 79 17.33 6.24 -7.36
C LYS A 79 15.86 5.96 -7.67
N GLY A 80 15.04 6.99 -7.76
CA GLY A 80 13.61 6.88 -8.01
C GLY A 80 12.84 6.22 -6.86
N PRO A 81 11.52 6.04 -7.02
CA PRO A 81 10.72 5.38 -6.02
C PRO A 81 11.17 3.91 -5.88
N HIS A 82 10.87 3.33 -4.71
CA HIS A 82 11.13 1.91 -4.48
C HIS A 82 10.50 1.05 -5.60
N MET A 83 11.15 -0.05 -5.97
CA MET A 83 10.76 -0.88 -7.11
C MET A 83 9.27 -1.26 -7.13
N CYS A 84 8.64 -1.45 -5.97
CA CYS A 84 7.24 -1.82 -5.86
C CYS A 84 6.24 -0.75 -6.28
N PHE A 85 6.69 0.50 -6.43
CA PHE A 85 5.88 1.61 -6.94
C PHE A 85 6.21 1.96 -8.39
N ARG A 86 7.07 1.18 -9.05
CA ARG A 86 7.44 1.42 -10.44
C ARG A 86 6.46 0.69 -11.38
N PRO A 87 6.11 1.29 -12.54
CA PRO A 87 5.25 0.64 -13.52
C PRO A 87 5.77 -0.75 -13.92
N GLY A 88 4.86 -1.72 -13.99
CA GLY A 88 5.16 -3.09 -14.39
C GLY A 88 5.77 -3.96 -13.29
N TRP A 89 6.00 -3.43 -12.08
CA TRP A 89 6.40 -4.25 -10.95
C TRP A 89 5.35 -5.32 -10.63
N LYS A 90 5.85 -6.47 -10.18
CA LYS A 90 5.06 -7.61 -9.74
C LYS A 90 5.62 -8.12 -8.43
N SER A 91 4.72 -8.46 -7.51
CA SER A 91 5.12 -9.01 -6.22
C SER A 91 5.84 -10.37 -6.39
N PRO A 92 6.92 -10.63 -5.61
CA PRO A 92 7.63 -11.91 -5.65
C PRO A 92 6.78 -13.12 -5.23
N ILE A 93 5.66 -12.90 -4.52
CA ILE A 93 4.77 -13.98 -4.07
C ILE A 93 3.60 -14.25 -5.02
N LEU A 94 3.47 -13.52 -6.15
CA LEU A 94 2.44 -13.84 -7.14
C LEU A 94 2.58 -15.29 -7.62
N GLY A 95 1.46 -16.02 -7.65
CA GLY A 95 1.42 -17.45 -8.01
C GLY A 95 1.89 -18.40 -6.91
N THR A 96 2.32 -17.90 -5.76
CA THR A 96 2.56 -18.75 -4.58
C THR A 96 1.25 -19.08 -3.87
N ARG A 97 1.25 -20.08 -2.99
CA ARG A 97 0.08 -20.44 -2.19
C ARG A 97 0.22 -19.95 -0.75
N ILE A 98 -0.84 -19.34 -0.25
CA ILE A 98 -1.02 -18.93 1.13
C ILE A 98 -2.33 -19.57 1.62
N ASP A 99 -2.27 -20.21 2.77
CA ASP A 99 -3.47 -20.69 3.46
C ASP A 99 -4.01 -19.56 4.37
N PRO A 100 -5.13 -18.90 4.00
CA PRO A 100 -5.67 -17.82 4.80
C PRO A 100 -6.15 -18.27 6.18
N ALA A 101 -6.53 -19.54 6.37
CA ALA A 101 -6.93 -20.07 7.67
C ALA A 101 -5.72 -20.16 8.62
N VAL A 102 -4.53 -20.49 8.09
CA VAL A 102 -3.28 -20.44 8.88
C VAL A 102 -2.98 -19.01 9.31
N ILE A 103 -3.08 -18.03 8.40
CA ILE A 103 -2.88 -16.60 8.73
C ILE A 103 -3.87 -16.17 9.82
N ALA A 104 -5.16 -16.44 9.63
CA ALA A 104 -6.21 -16.09 10.57
C ALA A 104 -6.02 -16.74 11.94
N SER A 105 -5.58 -18.01 12.00
CA SER A 105 -5.33 -18.73 13.26
C SER A 105 -4.22 -18.12 14.12
N LYS A 106 -3.34 -17.32 13.51
CA LYS A 106 -2.23 -16.61 14.16
C LYS A 106 -2.55 -15.16 14.47
N CYS A 107 -3.73 -14.68 14.05
CA CYS A 107 -4.18 -13.34 14.33
C CYS A 107 -5.34 -13.37 15.35
N LYS A 108 -5.50 -12.26 16.07
CA LYS A 108 -6.61 -12.10 17.00
C LYS A 108 -7.77 -11.39 16.32
N HIS A 109 -8.91 -12.05 16.17
CA HIS A 109 -10.14 -11.40 15.72
C HIS A 109 -10.61 -10.31 16.72
N VAL A 110 -11.00 -9.14 16.21
CA VAL A 110 -11.42 -8.00 17.03
C VAL A 110 -12.83 -7.53 16.70
N SER A 111 -13.18 -7.38 15.42
CA SER A 111 -14.49 -6.90 14.97
C SER A 111 -14.87 -7.46 13.60
N GLY A 112 -16.14 -7.29 13.21
CA GLY A 112 -16.66 -7.74 11.93
C GLY A 112 -17.10 -9.21 11.90
N PRO A 113 -17.47 -9.71 10.71
CA PRO A 113 -17.90 -11.10 10.52
C PRO A 113 -16.77 -12.09 10.84
N HIS A 114 -17.11 -13.27 11.36
CA HIS A 114 -16.12 -14.33 11.53
C HIS A 114 -15.73 -14.92 10.17
N PHE A 115 -14.42 -15.08 9.95
CA PHE A 115 -13.89 -15.78 8.78
C PHE A 115 -14.00 -17.29 8.96
N SER A 116 -14.71 -17.99 8.08
CA SER A 116 -14.95 -19.43 8.22
C SER A 116 -13.77 -20.28 7.75
N GLY A 117 -12.97 -19.77 6.80
CA GLY A 117 -11.88 -20.52 6.18
C GLY A 117 -12.30 -21.34 4.96
N GLU A 118 -13.59 -21.32 4.61
CA GLU A 118 -14.14 -22.06 3.46
C GLU A 118 -14.23 -21.19 2.19
N GLU A 119 -14.03 -19.88 2.32
CA GLU A 119 -14.15 -18.94 1.21
C GLU A 119 -12.99 -19.14 0.21
N ARG A 120 -13.37 -19.39 -1.05
CA ARG A 120 -12.41 -19.58 -2.14
C ARG A 120 -11.66 -18.30 -2.50
N VAL A 121 -12.31 -17.15 -2.36
CA VAL A 121 -11.72 -15.85 -2.66
C VAL A 121 -11.55 -15.08 -1.37
N VAL A 122 -10.31 -14.72 -1.04
CA VAL A 122 -9.95 -14.05 0.22
C VAL A 122 -9.06 -12.86 -0.07
N VAL A 123 -9.33 -11.74 0.59
CA VAL A 123 -8.54 -10.52 0.53
C VAL A 123 -7.91 -10.31 1.91
N LEU A 124 -6.59 -10.29 1.98
CA LEU A 124 -5.85 -9.85 3.17
C LEU A 124 -5.47 -8.39 2.97
N ASP A 125 -6.03 -7.49 3.77
CA ASP A 125 -5.74 -6.06 3.72
C ASP A 125 -4.86 -5.66 4.91
N PHE A 126 -3.57 -5.41 4.66
CA PHE A 126 -2.61 -5.04 5.71
C PHE A 126 -2.66 -3.53 5.98
N TRP A 127 -2.88 -3.17 7.24
CA TRP A 127 -3.06 -1.77 7.65
C TRP A 127 -2.60 -1.52 9.10
N ALA A 128 -2.68 -0.26 9.55
CA ALA A 128 -2.41 0.16 10.93
C ALA A 128 -3.26 1.38 11.32
N SER A 129 -3.56 1.55 12.61
CA SER A 129 -4.44 2.64 13.09
C SER A 129 -3.83 4.04 12.95
N TRP A 130 -2.51 4.15 12.87
CA TRP A 130 -1.80 5.41 12.60
C TRP A 130 -1.69 5.75 11.10
N CYS A 131 -2.17 4.87 10.21
CA CYS A 131 -2.00 5.02 8.77
C CYS A 131 -3.17 5.79 8.14
N ASP A 132 -3.03 7.10 7.99
CA ASP A 132 -4.06 7.94 7.34
C ASP A 132 -4.50 7.42 5.95
N PRO A 133 -3.60 6.99 5.04
CA PRO A 133 -4.02 6.40 3.77
C PRO A 133 -4.89 5.14 3.92
N CYS A 134 -4.67 4.36 4.98
CA CYS A 134 -5.46 3.17 5.26
C CYS A 134 -6.87 3.54 5.72
N ILE A 135 -7.00 4.57 6.56
CA ILE A 135 -8.30 5.11 7.01
C ILE A 135 -9.08 5.69 5.84
N GLN A 136 -8.41 6.36 4.91
CA GLN A 136 -9.05 6.88 3.70
C GLN A 136 -9.47 5.77 2.74
N ALA A 137 -8.77 4.63 2.75
CA ALA A 137 -9.08 3.49 1.89
C ALA A 137 -10.19 2.58 2.44
N SER A 138 -10.33 2.49 3.76
CA SER A 138 -11.22 1.53 4.40
C SER A 138 -12.71 1.67 4.02
N PRO A 139 -13.28 2.86 3.72
CA PRO A 139 -14.65 2.96 3.22
C PRO A 139 -14.87 2.22 1.89
N GLU A 140 -13.91 2.31 0.95
CA GLU A 140 -13.97 1.63 -0.34
C GLU A 140 -13.83 0.10 -0.14
N VAL A 141 -12.89 -0.33 0.71
CA VAL A 141 -12.72 -1.75 1.07
C VAL A 141 -13.98 -2.31 1.72
N SER A 142 -14.60 -1.56 2.64
CA SER A 142 -15.87 -1.91 3.27
C SER A 142 -17.01 -2.03 2.26
N GLN A 143 -17.10 -1.12 1.29
CA GLN A 143 -18.09 -1.20 0.23
C GLN A 143 -17.91 -2.46 -0.64
N LEU A 144 -16.67 -2.81 -0.98
CA LEU A 144 -16.38 -4.06 -1.69
C LEU A 144 -16.71 -5.29 -0.82
N ALA A 145 -16.39 -5.26 0.47
CA ALA A 145 -16.73 -6.34 1.39
C ALA A 145 -18.25 -6.58 1.46
N GLU A 146 -19.05 -5.52 1.45
CA GLU A 146 -20.51 -5.59 1.38
C GLU A 146 -21.02 -6.09 0.02
N GLU A 147 -20.49 -5.56 -1.08
CA GLU A 147 -20.88 -5.94 -2.46
C GLU A 147 -20.63 -7.43 -2.73
N TYR A 148 -19.55 -7.98 -2.17
CA TYR A 148 -19.14 -9.37 -2.35
C TYR A 148 -19.40 -10.26 -1.13
N ALA A 149 -20.24 -9.82 -0.18
CA ALA A 149 -20.60 -10.59 1.00
C ALA A 149 -21.10 -12.01 0.63
N GLY A 150 -20.58 -13.01 1.35
CA GLY A 150 -20.87 -14.43 1.11
C GLY A 150 -20.16 -15.04 -0.12
N ARG A 151 -19.41 -14.24 -0.89
CA ARG A 151 -18.63 -14.71 -2.05
C ARG A 151 -17.13 -14.48 -1.89
N VAL A 152 -16.74 -13.42 -1.19
CA VAL A 152 -15.35 -13.03 -0.91
C VAL A 152 -15.22 -12.75 0.58
N ALA A 153 -14.18 -13.27 1.23
CA ALA A 153 -13.81 -12.87 2.58
C ALA A 153 -12.82 -11.71 2.53
N PHE A 154 -13.16 -10.57 3.14
CA PHE A 154 -12.25 -9.44 3.34
C PHE A 154 -11.77 -9.43 4.79
N ILE A 155 -10.46 -9.55 4.98
CA ILE A 155 -9.82 -9.64 6.29
C ILE A 155 -8.77 -8.54 6.42
N GLY A 156 -9.07 -7.52 7.23
CA GLY A 156 -8.13 -6.49 7.63
C GLY A 156 -7.14 -7.03 8.66
N ILE A 157 -5.86 -7.15 8.28
CA ILE A 157 -4.76 -7.53 9.15
C ILE A 157 -4.10 -6.26 9.67
N ASN A 158 -4.48 -5.85 10.88
CA ASN A 158 -3.84 -4.74 11.58
C ASN A 158 -2.47 -5.18 12.13
N ASN A 159 -1.41 -4.41 11.84
CA ASN A 159 -0.13 -4.53 12.53
C ASN A 159 0.46 -3.14 12.81
N GLU A 160 0.38 -2.70 14.07
CA GLU A 160 0.88 -1.39 14.53
C GLU A 160 2.41 -1.22 14.37
N SER A 161 3.15 -2.31 14.14
CA SER A 161 4.60 -2.33 13.94
C SER A 161 5.01 -2.89 12.57
N ILE A 162 4.17 -2.68 11.54
CA ILE A 162 4.37 -3.28 10.21
C ILE A 162 5.69 -2.88 9.53
N PHE A 163 6.18 -1.66 9.77
CA PHE A 163 7.47 -1.18 9.23
C PHE A 163 8.67 -1.38 10.16
N GLY A 164 8.46 -1.95 11.34
CA GLY A 164 9.47 -2.00 12.40
C GLY A 164 9.62 -3.36 13.06
N ALA A 165 10.43 -3.35 14.12
CA ALA A 165 10.50 -4.46 15.07
C ALA A 165 9.12 -4.67 15.70
N THR A 166 8.70 -5.93 15.79
CA THR A 166 7.37 -6.25 16.31
C THR A 166 7.25 -5.85 17.78
N LYS A 167 6.14 -5.21 18.13
CA LYS A 167 5.81 -4.80 19.49
C LYS A 167 4.38 -5.23 19.79
N PRO A 168 4.06 -5.59 21.04
CA PRO A 168 2.68 -5.84 21.43
C PRO A 168 1.79 -4.65 21.11
N PRO A 169 0.63 -4.86 20.44
CA PRO A 169 -0.30 -3.79 20.14
C PRO A 169 -0.97 -3.28 21.43
N LYS A 170 -1.24 -1.97 21.47
CA LYS A 170 -2.02 -1.36 22.56
C LYS A 170 -3.51 -1.59 22.30
N MET A 171 -3.99 -2.78 22.65
CA MET A 171 -5.34 -3.26 22.29
C MET A 171 -6.48 -2.33 22.70
N ASP A 172 -6.37 -1.64 23.85
CA ASP A 172 -7.42 -0.72 24.29
C ASP A 172 -7.53 0.50 23.38
N LEU A 173 -6.39 1.07 22.95
CA LEU A 173 -6.37 2.17 21.99
C LEU A 173 -6.90 1.74 20.62
N LEU A 174 -6.52 0.54 20.16
CA LEU A 174 -7.00 0.01 18.89
C LEU A 174 -8.52 -0.23 18.91
N ARG A 175 -9.07 -0.71 20.01
CA ARG A 175 -10.53 -0.87 20.15
C ARG A 175 -11.23 0.47 20.14
N THR A 176 -10.74 1.45 20.90
CA THR A 176 -11.29 2.82 20.85
C THR A 176 -11.26 3.38 19.44
N PHE A 177 -10.14 3.21 18.73
CA PHE A 177 -10.03 3.60 17.33
C PHE A 177 -11.08 2.91 16.44
N LEU A 178 -11.25 1.59 16.55
CA LEU A 178 -12.23 0.86 15.77
C LEU A 178 -13.69 1.24 16.10
N ASP A 179 -13.97 1.60 17.35
CA ASP A 179 -15.29 2.10 17.76
C ASP A 179 -15.57 3.49 17.15
N GLU A 180 -14.55 4.36 17.11
CA GLU A 180 -14.62 5.68 16.47
C GLU A 180 -14.73 5.59 14.94
N HIS A 181 -14.14 4.54 14.34
CA HIS A 181 -14.11 4.29 12.91
C HIS A 181 -14.98 3.11 12.46
N GLN A 182 -16.06 2.84 13.19
CA GLN A 182 -16.93 1.67 12.93
C GLN A 182 -17.64 1.78 11.58
N GLU A 183 -17.85 2.99 11.08
CA GLU A 183 -18.44 3.23 9.77
C GLU A 183 -17.41 3.01 8.66
N GLU A 184 -16.10 3.15 8.90
CA GLU A 184 -15.09 2.95 7.85
C GLU A 184 -14.56 1.51 7.79
N PHE A 185 -14.56 0.78 8.92
CA PHE A 185 -14.06 -0.60 9.02
C PHE A 185 -15.19 -1.63 9.23
N ARG A 186 -16.00 -1.87 8.19
CA ARG A 186 -17.20 -2.72 8.23
C ARG A 186 -16.97 -4.15 7.71
N TYR A 187 -15.75 -4.65 7.84
CA TYR A 187 -15.32 -5.99 7.41
C TYR A 187 -14.56 -6.70 8.54
N THR A 188 -14.13 -7.95 8.33
CA THR A 188 -13.44 -8.72 9.37
C THR A 188 -12.11 -8.06 9.74
N ILE A 189 -11.93 -7.68 11.00
CA ILE A 189 -10.68 -7.09 11.50
C ILE A 189 -9.98 -8.08 12.43
N MET A 190 -8.72 -8.35 12.12
CA MET A 190 -7.82 -9.15 12.93
C MET A 190 -6.54 -8.39 13.24
N VAL A 191 -5.90 -8.72 14.35
CA VAL A 191 -4.65 -8.12 14.80
C VAL A 191 -3.54 -9.15 14.70
N ASP A 192 -2.53 -8.84 13.90
CA ASP A 192 -1.26 -9.54 13.86
C ASP A 192 -0.38 -9.02 15.00
N ASP A 193 -0.20 -9.87 16.01
CA ASP A 193 0.26 -9.45 17.33
C ASP A 193 1.79 -9.32 17.43
N ALA A 194 2.34 -9.48 18.64
CA ALA A 194 3.78 -9.38 18.89
C ALA A 194 4.62 -10.45 18.16
N GLU A 195 4.01 -11.54 17.68
CA GLU A 195 4.70 -12.53 16.84
C GLU A 195 4.86 -12.03 15.40
N GLY A 196 3.97 -11.16 14.92
CA GLY A 196 4.05 -10.57 13.58
C GLY A 196 4.02 -11.61 12.47
N PHE A 197 3.29 -12.72 12.67
CA PHE A 197 3.29 -13.86 11.77
C PHE A 197 2.76 -13.48 10.39
N ALA A 198 1.63 -12.76 10.31
CA ALA A 198 1.05 -12.35 9.02
C ALA A 198 1.99 -11.36 8.31
N LYS A 199 2.58 -10.42 9.06
CA LYS A 199 3.62 -9.51 8.56
C LYS A 199 4.80 -10.27 7.94
N ASP A 200 5.30 -11.30 8.63
CA ASP A 200 6.52 -11.99 8.23
C ASP A 200 6.28 -13.08 7.17
N ALA A 201 5.11 -13.71 7.18
CA ALA A 201 4.75 -14.77 6.23
C ALA A 201 4.18 -14.23 4.91
N VAL A 202 3.54 -13.05 4.92
CA VAL A 202 2.83 -12.51 3.76
C VAL A 202 3.33 -11.13 3.37
N TYR A 203 3.18 -10.12 4.24
CA TYR A 203 3.47 -8.73 3.88
C TYR A 203 4.94 -8.51 3.48
N LYS A 204 5.90 -8.95 4.30
CA LYS A 204 7.34 -8.79 4.00
C LYS A 204 7.75 -9.54 2.72
N PRO A 205 7.42 -10.84 2.54
CA PRO A 205 7.72 -11.56 1.31
C PRO A 205 7.04 -10.96 0.08
N SER A 206 5.88 -10.29 0.25
CA SER A 206 5.17 -9.64 -0.84
C SER A 206 6.02 -8.59 -1.58
N GLY A 207 7.08 -8.09 -0.96
CA GLY A 207 7.95 -7.06 -1.55
C GLY A 207 7.27 -5.69 -1.69
N TYR A 208 5.97 -5.57 -1.36
CA TYR A 208 5.29 -4.30 -1.25
C TYR A 208 5.76 -3.59 0.02
N ARG A 209 5.99 -2.28 -0.07
CA ARG A 209 6.66 -1.48 0.98
C ARG A 209 5.78 -0.37 1.56
N ALA A 210 4.49 -0.40 1.30
CA ALA A 210 3.52 0.55 1.84
C ALA A 210 2.29 -0.18 2.39
N ILE A 211 1.51 0.56 3.18
CA ILE A 211 0.15 0.20 3.55
C ILE A 211 -0.79 1.37 3.17
N PRO A 212 -2.07 1.09 2.82
CA PRO A 212 -2.71 -0.22 2.81
C PRO A 212 -2.15 -1.15 1.73
N CYS A 213 -2.13 -2.46 2.02
CA CYS A 213 -1.63 -3.48 1.10
C CYS A 213 -2.63 -4.62 1.03
N ALA A 214 -3.37 -4.71 -0.07
CA ALA A 214 -4.27 -5.79 -0.37
C ALA A 214 -3.52 -6.96 -1.04
N VAL A 215 -3.77 -8.17 -0.55
CA VAL A 215 -3.33 -9.43 -1.14
C VAL A 215 -4.57 -10.26 -1.48
N LEU A 216 -4.83 -10.47 -2.77
CA LEU A 216 -5.97 -11.29 -3.24
C LEU A 216 -5.53 -12.73 -3.43
N LEU A 217 -6.29 -13.64 -2.82
CA LEU A 217 -6.12 -15.07 -2.89
C LEU A 217 -7.32 -15.70 -3.62
N VAL A 218 -7.05 -16.61 -4.56
CA VAL A 218 -8.06 -17.46 -5.20
C VAL A 218 -7.66 -18.92 -5.00
N ASP A 219 -8.46 -19.68 -4.24
CA ASP A 219 -8.12 -21.01 -3.75
C ASP A 219 -6.73 -21.03 -3.04
N GLY A 220 -6.41 -19.95 -2.32
CA GLY A 220 -5.12 -19.73 -1.68
C GLY A 220 -3.98 -19.34 -2.63
N LEU A 221 -4.19 -19.29 -3.94
CA LEU A 221 -3.19 -18.77 -4.90
C LEU A 221 -3.16 -17.25 -4.85
N VAL A 222 -1.98 -16.65 -4.67
CA VAL A 222 -1.83 -15.19 -4.70
C VAL A 222 -1.95 -14.68 -6.13
N VAL A 223 -2.97 -13.88 -6.42
CA VAL A 223 -3.22 -13.32 -7.76
C VAL A 223 -3.06 -11.80 -7.82
N TYR A 224 -3.03 -11.12 -6.67
CA TYR A 224 -2.79 -9.68 -6.58
C TYR A 224 -2.02 -9.34 -5.30
N VAL A 225 -1.15 -8.32 -5.41
CA VAL A 225 -0.52 -7.63 -4.28
C VAL A 225 -0.39 -6.15 -4.69
N GLY A 226 -0.91 -5.24 -3.88
CA GLY A 226 -0.83 -3.80 -4.15
C GLY A 226 -1.80 -2.97 -3.31
N SER A 227 -2.04 -1.73 -3.72
CA SER A 227 -3.00 -0.85 -3.05
C SER A 227 -4.45 -1.28 -3.33
N PRO A 228 -5.34 -1.37 -2.32
CA PRO A 228 -6.76 -1.62 -2.54
C PRO A 228 -7.48 -0.52 -3.35
N LEU A 229 -6.90 0.68 -3.45
CA LEU A 229 -7.49 1.83 -4.15
C LEU A 229 -7.08 1.95 -5.62
N GLU A 230 -6.15 1.13 -6.08
CA GLU A 230 -5.69 1.16 -7.46
C GLU A 230 -6.39 0.06 -8.28
N ASN A 231 -5.67 -0.63 -9.16
CA ASN A 231 -6.19 -1.68 -10.06
C ASN A 231 -6.76 -2.94 -9.34
N PHE A 232 -7.16 -2.85 -8.08
CA PHE A 232 -7.65 -3.95 -7.27
C PHE A 232 -9.05 -4.44 -7.72
N LYS A 233 -10.04 -3.55 -7.83
CA LYS A 233 -11.42 -3.93 -8.19
C LYS A 233 -11.52 -4.71 -9.50
N PRO A 234 -10.89 -4.28 -10.62
CA PRO A 234 -10.92 -5.06 -11.87
C PRO A 234 -10.30 -6.45 -11.73
N VAL A 235 -9.23 -6.59 -10.92
CA VAL A 235 -8.58 -7.90 -10.68
C VAL A 235 -9.47 -8.81 -9.82
N LEU A 236 -10.17 -8.23 -8.83
CA LEU A 236 -11.17 -8.95 -8.05
C LEU A 236 -12.33 -9.44 -8.92
N GLU A 237 -12.87 -8.60 -9.79
CA GLU A 237 -13.93 -8.96 -10.74
C GLU A 237 -13.50 -10.12 -11.64
N GLN A 238 -12.29 -10.03 -12.21
CA GLN A 238 -11.72 -11.11 -13.04
C GLN A 238 -11.54 -12.42 -12.25
N ALA A 239 -11.09 -12.33 -10.99
CA ALA A 239 -10.97 -13.50 -10.12
C ALA A 239 -12.34 -14.16 -9.86
N MET A 240 -13.38 -13.36 -9.63
CA MET A 240 -14.74 -13.84 -9.42
C MET A 240 -15.35 -14.52 -10.65
N GLU A 241 -15.09 -13.99 -11.84
CA GLU A 241 -15.48 -14.63 -13.11
C GLU A 241 -14.79 -16.00 -13.27
N SER A 242 -13.49 -16.06 -12.98
CA SER A 242 -12.69 -17.29 -13.08
C SER A 242 -13.22 -18.42 -12.19
N VAL A 243 -13.60 -18.09 -10.95
CA VAL A 243 -14.20 -19.02 -9.98
C VAL A 243 -15.57 -19.50 -10.43
N SER A 244 -16.38 -18.60 -11.02
CA SER A 244 -17.72 -18.92 -11.52
C SER A 244 -17.66 -19.90 -12.70
N VAL A 245 -16.75 -19.68 -13.64
CA VAL A 245 -16.54 -20.59 -14.79
C VAL A 245 -16.08 -21.98 -14.34
N ALA A 246 -15.13 -22.05 -13.41
CA ALA A 246 -14.65 -23.33 -12.86
C ALA A 246 -15.76 -24.12 -12.16
N SER A 247 -16.71 -23.43 -11.53
CA SER A 247 -17.86 -24.06 -10.85
C SER A 247 -18.96 -24.53 -11.82
N SER A 248 -18.99 -23.99 -13.04
CA SER A 248 -19.97 -24.34 -14.08
C SER A 248 -19.54 -25.47 -15.02
N THR A 249 -18.26 -25.90 -14.96
CA THR A 249 -17.75 -26.99 -15.79
C THR A 249 -18.09 -28.34 -15.14
N PRO A 250 -18.90 -29.21 -15.76
CA PRO A 250 -19.24 -30.50 -15.17
C PRO A 250 -17.99 -31.37 -15.06
N SER A 251 -17.71 -31.89 -13.88
CA SER A 251 -16.74 -32.97 -13.70
C SER A 251 -17.21 -34.20 -14.48
N SER A 252 -16.59 -34.50 -15.62
CA SER A 252 -16.84 -35.74 -16.35
C SER A 252 -16.59 -36.94 -15.44
N PRO A 253 -17.55 -37.88 -15.30
CA PRO A 253 -17.30 -39.08 -14.54
C PRO A 253 -16.28 -39.94 -15.29
N SER A 254 -15.21 -40.32 -14.60
CA SER A 254 -14.35 -41.42 -14.98
C SER A 254 -15.20 -42.69 -15.08
N SER A 255 -15.48 -43.11 -16.30
CA SER A 255 -15.94 -44.47 -16.57
C SER A 255 -14.78 -45.43 -16.34
N ARG A 256 -14.86 -46.19 -15.25
CA ARG A 256 -14.27 -47.53 -15.15
C ARG A 256 -15.16 -48.53 -15.88
N GLU A 257 -14.57 -49.69 -16.15
CA GLU A 257 -15.07 -50.91 -16.82
C GLU A 257 -14.73 -50.91 -18.32
N GLU A 258 -13.94 -51.86 -18.86
CA GLU A 258 -13.59 -53.24 -18.45
C GLU A 258 -12.08 -53.52 -18.42
#